data_AF-A0A814MA50-F1
#
_entry.id   AF-A0A814MA50-F1
#
_cell.length_a   1.000
_cell.length_b   1.000
_cell.length_c   1.000
_cell.angle_alpha   90.00
_cell.angle_beta   90.00
_cell.angle_gamma   90.00
#
_symmetry.space_group_name_H-M   'P 1'
#
loop_
_entity.id
_entity.type
_entity.pdbx_description
1 polymer ?
#
loop_
_entity_poly.entity_id
_entity_poly.type
_entity_poly.pdbx_seq_one_letter_code
_entity_poly.pdbx_strand_id
1 'polypeptide(L)'
;MASVVETEASEASWEGMAFVAETEASEASWEGMATVVETEAFEASWEGMATVVETEAFEASWEGMAFVAETEAFEASWEGMATVVETEAFEA
;
A
#
# COMPACT_ATOMS: atom_id res chain seq x y z
N MET A 1 -15.48 12.42 11.29
CA MET A 1 -14.80 13.06 10.15
C MET A 1 -14.00 11.94 9.50
N ALA A 2 -14.31 11.57 8.27
CA ALA A 2 -13.48 10.65 7.51
C ALA A 2 -12.33 11.49 6.92
N SER A 3 -11.09 11.11 7.21
CA SER A 3 -9.90 11.70 6.56
C SER A 3 -9.67 10.97 5.25
N VAL A 4 -9.69 11.72 4.15
CA VAL A 4 -9.20 11.28 2.85
C VAL A 4 -7.85 11.96 2.65
N VAL A 5 -6.84 11.18 2.28
CA VAL A 5 -5.48 11.64 2.00
C VAL A 5 -5.19 11.31 0.55
N GLU A 6 -4.87 12.33 -0.24
CA GLU A 6 -4.49 12.21 -1.66
C GLU A 6 -3.10 12.83 -1.81
N THR A 7 -2.18 12.11 -2.45
CA THR A 7 -0.77 12.51 -2.52
C THR A 7 -0.21 12.26 -3.89
N GLU A 8 0.34 13.31 -4.50
CA GLU A 8 1.16 13.21 -5.71
C GLU A 8 2.53 13.85 -5.45
N ALA A 9 3.59 13.04 -5.46
CA ALA A 9 4.95 13.51 -5.19
C ALA A 9 5.99 12.60 -5.86
N SER A 10 7.25 13.02 -5.90
CA SER A 10 8.34 12.08 -6.27
C SER A 10 8.55 11.04 -5.18
N GLU A 11 8.47 11.48 -3.92
CA GLU A 11 8.63 10.69 -2.71
C GLU A 11 7.49 11.07 -1.77
N ALA A 12 6.75 10.09 -1.26
CA ALA A 12 5.65 10.29 -0.32
C ALA A 12 5.86 9.47 0.94
N SER A 13 5.69 10.10 2.10
CA SER A 13 5.78 9.41 3.40
C SER A 13 4.65 9.85 4.30
N TRP A 14 3.95 8.87 4.87
CA TRP A 14 2.76 9.09 5.67
C TRP A 14 2.82 8.35 7.00
N GLU A 15 2.39 9.04 8.06
CA GLU A 15 2.26 8.48 9.40
C GLU A 15 0.88 8.85 9.97
N GLY A 16 0.07 7.84 10.34
CA GLY A 16 -1.15 8.08 11.12
C GLY A 16 -2.39 7.27 10.71
N MET A 17 -3.56 7.91 10.80
CA MET A 17 -4.86 7.27 10.57
C MET A 17 -5.62 7.92 9.42
N ALA A 18 -5.95 7.13 8.40
CA ALA A 18 -6.76 7.55 7.26
C ALA A 18 -8.01 6.67 7.12
N PHE A 19 -9.09 7.23 6.60
CA PHE A 19 -10.21 6.40 6.14
C PHE A 19 -9.92 5.90 4.72
N VAL A 20 -9.45 6.80 3.85
CA VAL A 20 -8.98 6.48 2.50
C VAL A 20 -7.63 7.17 2.29
N ALA A 21 -6.67 6.45 1.75
CA ALA A 21 -5.37 6.96 1.36
C ALA A 21 -5.12 6.58 -0.10
N GLU A 22 -4.84 7.58 -0.95
CA GLU A 22 -4.46 7.44 -2.35
C GLU A 22 -3.09 8.11 -2.51
N THR A 23 -2.12 7.38 -3.06
CA THR A 23 -0.75 7.87 -3.21
C THR A 23 -0.17 7.48 -4.56
N GLU A 24 0.19 8.48 -5.36
CA GLU A 24 0.99 8.33 -6.57
C GLU A 24 2.38 8.91 -6.32
N ALA A 25 3.41 8.06 -6.34
CA ALA A 25 4.79 8.49 -6.15
C ALA A 25 5.82 7.61 -6.86
N SER A 26 7.08 8.03 -6.98
CA SER A 26 8.13 7.06 -7.36
C SER A 26 8.46 6.15 -6.19
N GLU A 27 8.54 6.72 -4.98
CA GLU A 27 8.78 6.00 -3.74
C GLU A 27 7.68 6.37 -2.75
N ALA A 28 6.93 5.38 -2.26
CA ALA A 28 5.85 5.56 -1.29
C ALA A 28 6.11 4.74 -0.02
N SER A 29 6.02 5.39 1.13
CA SER A 29 6.11 4.76 2.44
C SER A 29 4.94 5.16 3.32
N TRP A 30 4.30 4.18 3.95
CA TRP A 30 3.21 4.44 4.88
C TRP A 30 3.38 3.69 6.20
N GLU A 31 3.16 4.39 7.31
CA GLU A 31 3.08 3.81 8.65
C GLU A 31 1.74 4.16 9.30
N GLY A 32 0.94 3.15 9.65
CA GLY A 32 -0.24 3.36 10.51
C GLY A 32 -1.48 2.56 10.13
N MET A 33 -2.65 3.21 10.21
CA MET A 33 -3.94 2.53 10.04
C MET A 33 -4.78 3.17 8.94
N ALA A 34 -5.23 2.36 7.99
CA ALA A 34 -6.14 2.80 6.93
C ALA A 34 -7.31 1.84 6.74
N THR A 35 -8.44 2.34 6.25
CA THR A 35 -9.53 1.43 5.83
C THR A 35 -9.32 1.01 4.38
N VAL A 36 -9.00 1.96 3.51
CA VAL A 36 -8.68 1.72 2.10
C VAL A 36 -7.37 2.42 1.77
N VAL A 37 -6.47 1.69 1.11
CA VAL A 37 -5.18 2.15 0.64
C VAL A 37 -5.07 1.82 -0.84
N GLU A 38 -4.83 2.83 -1.65
CA GLU A 38 -4.48 2.70 -3.06
C GLU A 38 -3.10 3.36 -3.25
N THR A 39 -2.16 2.62 -3.82
CA THR A 39 -0.79 3.10 -4.00
C THR A 39 -0.25 2.68 -5.35
N GLU A 40 0.10 3.68 -6.16
CA GLU A 40 0.79 3.52 -7.42
C GLU A 40 2.23 4.06 -7.25
N ALA A 41 3.21 3.16 -7.25
CA ALA A 41 4.61 3.58 -7.09
C ALA A 41 5.63 2.74 -7.86
N PHE A 42 6.87 3.20 -7.98
CA PHE A 42 7.94 2.29 -8.40
C PHE A 42 8.33 1.37 -7.24
N GLU A 43 8.52 1.96 -6.06
CA GLU A 43 8.76 1.25 -4.80
C GLU A 43 7.70 1.64 -3.77
N ALA A 44 7.00 0.65 -3.22
CA ALA A 44 5.98 0.84 -2.21
C ALA A 44 6.33 0.05 -0.93
N SER A 45 6.23 0.73 0.21
CA SER A 45 6.42 0.13 1.53
C SER A 45 5.27 0.50 2.45
N TRP A 46 4.71 -0.48 3.14
CA TRP A 46 3.67 -0.26 4.13
C TRP A 46 3.99 -0.97 5.44
N GLU A 47 3.86 -0.27 6.55
CA GLU A 47 3.86 -0.81 7.90
C GLU A 47 2.54 -0.48 8.62
N GLY A 48 1.80 -1.50 9.05
CA GLY A 48 0.66 -1.32 9.96
C GLY A 48 -0.58 -2.13 9.62
N MET A 49 -1.77 -1.51 9.73
CA MET A 49 -3.06 -2.20 9.58
C MET A 49 -3.93 -1.58 8.49
N ALA A 50 -4.36 -2.38 7.53
CA ALA A 50 -5.30 -1.97 6.50
C ALA A 50 -6.49 -2.93 6.38
N THR A 51 -7.64 -2.43 5.94
CA THR A 51 -8.79 -3.31 5.62
C THR A 51 -8.75 -3.75 4.16
N VAL A 52 -8.52 -2.80 3.26
CA VAL A 52 -8.34 -3.03 1.83
C VAL A 52 -7.07 -2.33 1.39
N VAL A 53 -6.27 -3.05 0.61
CA VAL A 53 -5.00 -2.59 0.05
C VAL A 53 -5.00 -2.95 -1.42
N GLU A 54 -4.77 -1.95 -2.25
CA GLU A 54 -4.53 -2.06 -3.68
C GLU A 54 -3.18 -1.40 -3.94
N THR A 55 -2.22 -2.15 -4.50
CA THR A 55 -0.86 -1.65 -4.72
C THR A 55 -0.37 -2.08 -6.09
N GLU A 56 -0.05 -1.09 -6.91
CA GLU A 56 0.61 -1.28 -8.20
C GLU A 56 2.04 -0.75 -8.07
N ALA A 57 3.02 -1.66 -8.05
CA ALA A 57 4.41 -1.26 -7.94
C ALA A 57 5.41 -2.13 -8.71
N PHE A 58 6.63 -1.65 -8.94
CA PHE A 58 7.68 -2.56 -9.39
C PHE A 58 8.15 -3.44 -8.22
N GLU A 59 8.41 -2.82 -7.08
CA GLU A 59 8.73 -3.48 -5.82
C GLU A 59 7.73 -3.07 -4.74
N ALA A 60 7.09 -4.06 -4.10
CA ALA A 60 6.14 -3.86 -3.02
C ALA A 60 6.58 -4.63 -1.77
N SER A 61 6.55 -3.95 -0.63
CA SER A 61 6.81 -4.53 0.68
C SER A 61 5.70 -4.17 1.65
N TRP A 62 5.21 -5.18 2.36
CA TRP A 62 4.18 -5.00 3.38
C TRP A 62 4.58 -5.66 4.68
N GLU A 63 4.51 -4.91 5.77
CA GLU A 63 4.62 -5.40 7.13
C GLU A 63 3.34 -5.09 7.94
N GLY A 64 2.69 -6.12 8.48
CA GLY A 64 1.56 -5.95 9.40
C GLY A 64 0.30 -6.75 9.07
N MET A 65 -0.89 -6.14 9.15
CA MET A 65 -2.16 -6.84 8.99
C MET A 65 -3.02 -6.26 7.88
N ALA A 66 -3.47 -7.11 6.96
CA ALA A 66 -4.51 -6.75 5.98
C ALA A 66 -5.66 -7.76 5.97
N PHE A 67 -6.87 -7.26 5.72
CA PHE A 67 -8.01 -8.15 5.50
C PHE A 67 -8.10 -8.56 4.03
N VAL A 68 -7.91 -7.61 3.12
CA VAL A 68 -7.83 -7.83 1.68
C VAL A 68 -6.62 -7.08 1.15
N ALA A 69 -5.77 -7.78 0.39
CA ALA A 69 -4.64 -7.19 -0.30
C ALA A 69 -4.63 -7.67 -1.76
N GLU A 70 -4.64 -6.71 -2.68
CA GLU A 70 -4.38 -6.88 -4.10
C GLU A 70 -3.06 -6.18 -4.41
N THR A 71 -2.13 -6.89 -5.03
CA THR A 71 -0.80 -6.36 -5.34
C THR A 71 -0.38 -6.78 -6.72
N GLU A 72 -0.22 -5.81 -7.61
CA GLU A 72 0.40 -6.00 -8.91
C GLU A 72 1.86 -5.55 -8.81
N ALA A 73 2.80 -6.49 -8.77
CA ALA A 73 4.21 -6.14 -8.68
C ALA A 73 5.19 -7.14 -9.29
N PHE A 74 6.35 -6.66 -9.73
CA PHE A 74 7.42 -7.53 -10.21
C PHE A 74 8.06 -8.30 -9.04
N GLU A 75 8.32 -7.60 -7.93
CA GLU A 75 8.76 -8.20 -6.67
C GLU A 75 7.81 -7.79 -5.55
N ALA A 76 7.24 -8.76 -4.84
CA ALA A 76 6.35 -8.53 -3.72
C ALA A 76 6.81 -9.31 -2.49
N SER A 77 6.91 -8.63 -1.35
CA SER A 77 7.22 -9.22 -0.06
C SER A 77 6.14 -8.88 0.96
N TRP A 78 5.72 -9.89 1.72
CA TRP A 78 4.70 -9.74 2.76
C TRP A 78 5.16 -10.38 4.06
N GLU A 79 5.30 -9.57 5.10
CA GLU A 79 5.54 -10.00 6.47
C GLU A 79 4.32 -9.65 7.34
N GLY A 80 3.51 -10.65 7.67
CA GLY A 80 2.40 -10.43 8.58
C GLY A 80 1.19 -11.32 8.31
N MET A 81 0.00 -10.83 8.67
CA MET A 81 -1.25 -11.57 8.53
C MET A 81 -2.14 -10.95 7.47
N ALA A 82 -2.42 -11.72 6.42
CA ALA A 82 -3.42 -11.37 5.42
C ALA A 82 -4.54 -12.41 5.39
N THR A 83 -5.79 -11.97 5.27
CA THR A 83 -6.94 -12.89 5.16
C THR A 83 -7.21 -13.29 3.71
N VAL A 84 -7.05 -12.35 2.78
CA VAL A 84 -7.14 -12.57 1.33
C VAL A 84 -5.98 -11.83 0.66
N VAL A 85 -5.25 -12.53 -0.21
CA VAL A 85 -4.13 -11.98 -0.98
C VAL A 85 -4.28 -12.39 -2.43
N GLU A 86 -4.30 -11.42 -3.32
CA GLU A 86 -4.20 -11.58 -4.77
C GLU A 86 -2.93 -10.88 -5.22
N THR A 87 -2.01 -11.62 -5.83
CA THR A 87 -0.75 -11.05 -6.34
C THR A 87 -0.62 -11.37 -7.82
N GLU A 88 -0.52 -10.34 -8.65
CA GLU A 88 -0.23 -10.48 -10.07
C GLU A 88 1.20 -9.98 -10.33
N ALA A 89 1.97 -10.77 -11.08
CA ALA A 89 3.33 -10.40 -11.44
C ALA A 89 3.33 -9.79 -12.85
N PHE A 90 3.90 -8.60 -13.00
CA PHE A 90 4.13 -8.01 -14.32
C PHE A 90 5.15 -8.86 -15.09
N GLU A 91 4.72 -9.55 -16.15
CA GLU A 91 5.62 -10.10 -17.16
C GLU A 91 6.06 -8.96 -18.08
N ALA A 92 7.29 -8.44 -17.87
CA ALA A 92 7.91 -7.40 -18.70
C ALA A 92 8.39 -7.90 -20.07
#